data_AF-A0A3M5K0S7-F1
#
_entry.id   AF-A0A3M5K0S7-F1
#
_cell.length_a   1.000
_cell.length_b   1.000
_cell.length_c   1.000
_cell.angle_alpha   90.00
_cell.angle_beta   90.00
_cell.angle_gamma   90.00
#
_symmetry.space_group_name_H-M   'P 1'
#
loop_
_entity.id
_entity.type
_entity.pdbx_description
1 polymer ?
#
loop_
_entity_poly.entity_id
_entity_poly.type
_entity_poly.pdbx_seq_one_letter_code
_entity_poly.pdbx_strand_id
1 'polypeptide(L)'
;MADSASGMSKALASTTSFIEKAMEMRHFMLLISFILALDSCLVFFFQKNLLGAFAKLDAPEVSGGNALVFLGLFAFMMTLLFPTLRQIMLLPINYVSSKLQIRYEKFGDPEMRFASVVRRQAIIDRDKVALDILEKRKSVKEDSETNMNIGFAMSMLLALNFLVLGDANTHTLTQIAQNLLEAATVPSSKLFIKISFFLFWSFTAYILLEALKPKPVFDRVYWPESDEQRAARLKAKAEKYGE
;
A
#
# COMPACT_ATOMS: atom_id res chain seq x y z
N MET A 1 36.39 -13.19 -15.94
CA MET A 1 35.86 -12.33 -14.84
C MET A 1 35.16 -11.09 -15.40
N ALA A 2 34.09 -11.23 -16.21
CA ALA A 2 33.36 -10.08 -16.78
C ALA A 2 31.81 -10.20 -16.65
N ASP A 3 31.28 -11.34 -16.19
CA ASP A 3 29.82 -11.57 -16.20
C ASP A 3 29.07 -11.10 -14.95
N SER A 4 29.77 -10.76 -13.86
CA SER A 4 29.15 -10.37 -12.59
C SER A 4 28.66 -8.91 -12.57
N ALA A 5 29.30 -8.03 -13.35
CA ALA A 5 28.95 -6.61 -13.43
C ALA A 5 27.70 -6.34 -14.31
N SER A 6 27.46 -7.20 -15.30
CA SER A 6 26.32 -7.07 -16.21
C SER A 6 24.98 -7.46 -15.56
N GLY A 7 24.99 -8.46 -14.67
CA GLY A 7 23.82 -8.87 -13.89
C GLY A 7 23.40 -7.81 -12.86
N MET A 8 24.37 -7.17 -12.20
CA MET A 8 24.12 -6.10 -11.23
C MET A 8 23.57 -4.83 -11.90
N SER A 9 24.09 -4.46 -13.06
CA SER A 9 23.60 -3.33 -13.87
C SER A 9 22.19 -3.58 -14.42
N LYS A 10 21.88 -4.79 -14.90
CA LYS A 10 20.51 -5.17 -15.30
C LYS A 10 19.53 -5.20 -14.13
N ALA A 11 19.96 -5.69 -12.96
CA ALA A 11 19.14 -5.67 -11.75
C ALA A 11 18.88 -4.23 -11.26
N LEU A 12 19.89 -3.37 -11.32
CA LEU A 12 19.76 -1.95 -10.99
C LEU A 12 18.82 -1.22 -11.96
N ALA A 13 18.98 -1.38 -13.28
CA ALA A 13 18.08 -0.78 -14.27
C ALA A 13 16.62 -1.26 -14.15
N SER A 14 16.43 -2.56 -13.88
CA SER A 14 15.12 -3.13 -13.57
C SER A 14 14.52 -2.53 -12.30
N THR A 15 15.32 -2.42 -11.23
CA THR A 15 14.89 -1.84 -9.96
C THR A 15 14.54 -0.36 -10.10
N THR A 16 15.32 0.41 -10.86
CA THR A 16 15.02 1.83 -11.14
C THR A 16 13.74 1.98 -11.94
N SER A 17 13.52 1.15 -12.98
CA SER A 17 12.28 1.14 -13.75
C SER A 17 11.07 0.73 -12.91
N PHE A 18 11.23 -0.24 -12.00
CA PHE A 18 10.18 -0.62 -11.04
C PHE A 18 9.92 0.50 -10.02
N ILE A 19 10.94 1.22 -9.59
CA ILE A 19 10.80 2.37 -8.67
C ILE A 19 10.10 3.54 -9.36
N GLU A 20 10.48 3.88 -10.59
CA GLU A 20 9.81 4.91 -11.40
C GLU A 20 8.34 4.54 -11.62
N LYS A 21 8.08 3.29 -12.00
CA LYS A 21 6.72 2.78 -12.16
C LYS A 21 5.93 2.74 -10.84
N ALA A 22 6.58 2.43 -9.72
CA ALA A 22 5.95 2.47 -8.40
C ALA A 22 5.64 3.91 -7.97
N MET A 23 6.50 4.87 -8.34
CA MET A 23 6.28 6.29 -8.14
C MET A 23 5.10 6.79 -8.98
N GLU A 24 5.02 6.39 -10.26
CA GLU A 24 3.86 6.68 -11.12
C GLU A 24 2.58 6.09 -10.53
N MET A 25 2.60 4.83 -10.08
CA MET A 25 1.44 4.20 -9.44
C MET A 25 1.02 4.92 -8.16
N ARG A 26 1.97 5.39 -7.34
CA ARG A 26 1.69 6.20 -6.15
C ARG A 26 0.98 7.50 -6.51
N HIS A 27 1.49 8.24 -7.49
CA HIS A 27 0.86 9.50 -7.94
C HIS A 27 -0.50 9.26 -8.58
N PHE A 28 -0.64 8.17 -9.34
CA PHE A 28 -1.91 7.77 -9.95
C PHE A 28 -2.97 7.43 -8.88
N MET A 29 -2.62 6.63 -7.87
CA MET A 29 -3.53 6.34 -6.75
C MET A 29 -3.89 7.59 -5.96
N LEU A 30 -2.95 8.52 -5.75
CA LEU A 30 -3.23 9.82 -5.13
C LEU A 30 -4.18 10.67 -5.95
N LEU A 31 -3.99 10.72 -7.27
CA LEU A 31 -4.85 11.46 -8.19
C LEU A 31 -6.28 10.89 -8.19
N ILE A 32 -6.43 9.56 -8.26
CA ILE A 32 -7.74 8.91 -8.16
C ILE A 32 -8.39 9.22 -6.82
N SER A 33 -7.65 9.09 -5.72
CA SER A 33 -8.13 9.41 -4.38
C SER A 33 -8.63 10.85 -4.29
N PHE A 34 -7.87 11.80 -4.86
CA PHE A 34 -8.25 13.20 -4.92
C PHE A 34 -9.55 13.41 -5.71
N ILE A 35 -9.67 12.80 -6.89
CA ILE A 35 -10.88 12.91 -7.73
C ILE A 35 -12.10 12.31 -7.01
N LEU A 36 -11.96 11.14 -6.38
CA LEU A 36 -13.05 10.49 -5.66
C LEU A 36 -13.50 11.31 -4.45
N ALA A 37 -12.54 11.86 -3.68
CA ALA A 37 -12.84 12.73 -2.55
C ALA A 37 -13.53 14.03 -3.00
N LEU A 38 -13.04 14.64 -4.09
CA LEU A 38 -13.62 15.85 -4.68
C LEU A 38 -15.06 15.58 -5.12
N ASP A 39 -15.28 14.51 -5.87
CA ASP A 39 -16.60 14.13 -6.37
C ASP A 39 -17.58 13.85 -5.22
N SER A 40 -17.15 13.12 -4.18
CA SER A 40 -17.97 12.91 -2.98
C SER A 40 -18.30 14.22 -2.26
N CYS A 41 -17.35 15.15 -2.15
CA CYS A 41 -17.59 16.47 -1.53
C CYS A 41 -18.54 17.33 -2.37
N LEU A 42 -18.42 17.30 -3.70
CA LEU A 42 -19.31 18.03 -4.61
C LEU A 42 -20.75 17.53 -4.51
N VAL A 43 -20.94 16.22 -4.45
CA VAL A 43 -22.27 15.63 -4.28
C VAL A 43 -22.84 15.91 -2.88
N PHE A 44 -22.03 15.71 -1.82
CA PHE A 44 -22.49 15.84 -0.44
C PHE A 44 -22.78 17.29 -0.02
N PHE A 45 -21.90 18.24 -0.34
CA PHE A 45 -22.03 19.64 0.12
C PHE A 45 -22.70 20.55 -0.89
N PHE A 46 -22.53 20.29 -2.19
CA PHE A 46 -22.99 21.20 -3.23
C PHE A 46 -24.12 20.62 -4.09
N GLN A 47 -24.52 19.35 -3.86
CA GLN A 47 -25.48 18.63 -4.70
C GLN A 47 -25.19 18.81 -6.19
N LYS A 48 -23.90 18.74 -6.56
CA LYS A 48 -23.43 18.86 -7.93
C LYS A 48 -22.61 17.63 -8.29
N ASN A 49 -22.86 17.10 -9.48
CA ASN A 49 -22.00 16.06 -10.05
C ASN A 49 -20.75 16.73 -10.62
N LEU A 50 -19.61 16.06 -10.54
CA LEU A 50 -18.36 16.56 -11.09
C LEU A 50 -18.49 16.88 -12.60
N LEU A 51 -19.18 16.04 -13.37
CA LEU A 51 -19.48 16.29 -14.79
C LEU A 51 -20.37 17.52 -15.02
N GLY A 52 -21.32 17.79 -14.12
CA GLY A 52 -22.18 18.97 -14.19
C GLY A 52 -21.45 20.27 -13.79
N ALA A 53 -20.49 20.16 -12.87
CA ALA A 53 -19.64 21.29 -12.45
C ALA A 53 -18.71 21.77 -13.58
N PHE A 54 -18.25 20.88 -14.47
CA PHE A 54 -17.46 21.26 -15.65
C PHE A 54 -18.31 21.69 -16.86
N ALA A 55 -19.58 21.31 -16.92
CA ALA A 55 -20.46 21.62 -18.07
C ALA A 55 -20.92 23.08 -18.13
N LYS A 56 -20.94 23.78 -16.99
CA LYS A 56 -21.20 25.23 -16.92
C LYS A 56 -20.16 25.86 -16.01
N LEU A 57 -19.09 26.40 -16.61
CA LEU A 57 -18.05 27.20 -15.93
C LEU A 57 -18.57 28.54 -15.35
N ASP A 58 -19.87 28.82 -15.46
CA ASP A 58 -20.53 30.09 -15.08
C ASP A 58 -21.27 30.04 -13.72
N ALA A 59 -21.11 28.99 -12.91
CA ALA A 59 -21.71 28.89 -11.58
C ALA A 59 -20.68 29.29 -10.50
N PRO A 60 -21.13 29.90 -9.37
CA PRO A 60 -20.39 30.92 -8.63
C PRO A 60 -19.00 30.44 -8.24
N GLU A 61 -18.02 31.31 -8.44
CA GLU A 61 -16.62 31.14 -8.10
C GLU A 61 -16.47 30.27 -6.85
N VAL A 62 -15.91 29.06 -7.00
CA VAL A 62 -15.55 28.22 -5.87
C VAL A 62 -14.65 29.08 -4.99
N SER A 63 -15.17 29.49 -3.82
CA SER A 63 -14.42 30.39 -2.96
C SER A 63 -13.06 29.76 -2.66
N GLY A 64 -11.97 30.51 -2.84
CA GLY A 64 -10.62 29.98 -2.57
C GLY A 64 -10.50 29.39 -1.16
N GLY A 65 -11.29 29.92 -0.21
CA GLY A 65 -11.44 29.37 1.13
C GLY A 65 -12.01 27.94 1.14
N ASN A 66 -13.07 27.65 0.38
CA ASN A 66 -13.63 26.30 0.28
C ASN A 66 -12.64 25.32 -0.35
N ALA A 67 -11.87 25.75 -1.35
CA ALA A 67 -10.82 24.93 -1.96
C ALA A 67 -9.68 24.62 -0.96
N LEU A 68 -9.29 25.61 -0.14
CA LEU A 68 -8.25 25.44 0.87
C LEU A 68 -8.71 24.53 2.01
N VAL A 69 -9.97 24.65 2.44
CA VAL A 69 -10.59 23.73 3.42
C VAL A 69 -10.65 22.30 2.87
N PHE A 70 -11.04 22.13 1.60
CA PHE A 70 -11.03 20.82 0.95
C PHE A 70 -9.62 20.21 0.88
N LEU A 71 -8.62 20.99 0.46
CA LEU A 71 -7.22 20.54 0.44
C LEU A 71 -6.72 20.16 1.84
N GLY A 72 -7.06 20.94 2.86
CA GLY A 72 -6.73 20.64 4.25
C GLY A 72 -7.40 19.36 4.75
N LEU A 73 -8.69 19.18 4.45
CA LEU A 73 -9.43 17.96 4.78
C LEU A 73 -8.88 16.74 4.05
N PHE A 74 -8.60 16.86 2.75
CA PHE A 74 -8.00 15.80 1.95
C PHE A 74 -6.61 15.41 2.49
N ALA A 75 -5.76 16.40 2.80
CA ALA A 75 -4.47 16.16 3.41
C ALA A 75 -4.61 15.46 4.76
N PHE A 76 -5.54 15.90 5.63
CA PHE A 76 -5.84 15.23 6.89
C PHE A 76 -6.29 13.77 6.67
N MET A 77 -7.16 13.53 5.69
CA MET A 77 -7.65 12.19 5.36
C MET A 77 -6.51 11.26 4.94
N MET A 78 -5.66 11.73 4.02
CA MET A 78 -4.56 10.93 3.46
C MET A 78 -3.39 10.73 4.43
N THR A 79 -3.08 11.73 5.26
CA THR A 79 -1.91 11.69 6.16
C THR A 79 -2.20 11.06 7.51
N LEU A 80 -3.45 11.14 7.99
CA LEU A 80 -3.79 10.73 9.35
C LEU A 80 -4.98 9.78 9.40
N LEU A 81 -6.14 10.17 8.87
CA LEU A 81 -7.37 9.38 9.03
C LEU A 81 -7.24 7.96 8.45
N PHE A 82 -6.90 7.84 7.17
CA PHE A 82 -6.81 6.54 6.51
C PHE A 82 -5.64 5.69 7.00
N PRO A 83 -4.43 6.22 7.21
CA PRO A 83 -3.35 5.49 7.87
C PRO A 83 -3.77 4.92 9.23
N THR A 84 -4.42 5.73 10.08
CA THR A 84 -4.89 5.27 11.39
C THR A 84 -6.00 4.23 11.27
N LEU A 85 -6.97 4.43 10.37
CA LEU A 85 -8.04 3.47 10.12
C LEU A 85 -7.47 2.13 9.64
N ARG A 86 -6.48 2.15 8.75
CA ARG A 86 -5.77 0.93 8.31
C ARG A 86 -5.09 0.23 9.48
N GLN A 87 -4.40 0.95 10.37
CA GLN A 87 -3.79 0.33 11.56
C GLN A 87 -4.85 -0.30 12.48
N ILE A 88 -5.99 0.37 12.67
CA ILE A 88 -7.11 -0.14 13.46
C ILE A 88 -7.65 -1.45 12.84
N MET A 89 -7.80 -1.52 11.52
CA MET A 89 -8.22 -2.74 10.82
C MET A 89 -7.16 -3.84 10.87
N LEU A 90 -5.87 -3.49 10.84
CA LEU A 90 -4.78 -4.45 10.92
C LEU A 90 -4.60 -5.05 12.32
N LEU A 91 -5.00 -4.37 13.40
CA LEU A 91 -4.89 -4.87 14.77
C LEU A 91 -5.49 -6.29 14.95
N PRO A 92 -6.78 -6.54 14.65
CA PRO A 92 -7.35 -7.87 14.79
C PRO A 92 -6.71 -8.90 13.83
N ILE A 93 -6.37 -8.49 12.61
CA ILE A 93 -5.74 -9.37 11.60
C ILE A 93 -4.35 -9.82 12.08
N ASN A 94 -3.53 -8.88 12.54
CA ASN A 94 -2.20 -9.14 13.09
C ASN A 94 -2.28 -9.97 14.37
N TYR A 95 -3.28 -9.75 15.22
CA TYR A 95 -3.46 -10.54 16.44
C TYR A 95 -3.75 -12.02 16.11
N VAL A 96 -4.66 -12.29 15.17
CA VAL A 96 -4.97 -13.65 14.72
C VAL A 96 -3.76 -14.27 14.03
N SER A 97 -3.11 -13.54 13.13
CA SER A 97 -1.92 -14.00 12.41
C SER A 97 -0.76 -14.31 13.36
N SER A 98 -0.52 -13.48 14.37
CA SER A 98 0.53 -13.69 15.38
C SER A 98 0.30 -14.96 16.17
N LYS A 99 -0.93 -15.22 16.64
CA LYS A 99 -1.27 -16.48 17.32
C LYS A 99 -1.01 -17.71 16.44
N LEU A 100 -1.27 -17.60 15.14
CA LEU A 100 -0.99 -18.67 14.18
C LEU A 100 0.52 -18.84 13.95
N GLN A 101 1.27 -17.75 13.74
CA GLN A 101 2.72 -17.80 13.50
C GLN A 101 3.51 -18.37 14.69
N ILE A 102 3.17 -17.99 15.92
CA ILE A 102 3.80 -18.52 17.13
C ILE A 102 3.67 -20.06 17.21
N ARG A 103 2.60 -20.63 16.64
CA ARG A 103 2.42 -22.09 16.57
C ARG A 103 3.38 -22.77 15.59
N TYR A 104 3.80 -22.09 14.52
CA TYR A 104 4.70 -22.63 13.48
C TYR A 104 6.19 -22.31 13.70
N GLU A 105 6.51 -21.23 14.40
CA GLU A 105 7.90 -20.74 14.56
C GLU A 105 8.79 -21.55 15.52
N LYS A 106 8.32 -22.66 16.10
CA LYS A 106 9.19 -23.58 16.86
C LYS A 106 10.34 -24.20 16.03
N PHE A 107 10.33 -24.01 14.71
CA PHE A 107 11.34 -24.50 13.76
C PHE A 107 12.06 -23.38 12.98
N GLY A 108 12.49 -22.31 13.67
CA GLY A 108 13.18 -21.19 13.03
C GLY A 108 14.56 -21.57 12.45
N ASP A 109 14.81 -21.17 11.20
CA ASP A 109 16.12 -21.22 10.55
C ASP A 109 17.14 -20.39 11.35
N PRO A 110 18.28 -20.96 11.78
CA PRO A 110 19.25 -20.25 12.58
C PRO A 110 19.99 -19.11 11.84
N GLU A 111 19.93 -19.05 10.52
CA GLU A 111 20.50 -17.94 9.72
C GLU A 111 19.58 -16.71 9.68
N MET A 112 18.35 -16.83 10.18
CA MET A 112 17.40 -15.71 10.31
C MET A 112 17.57 -15.03 11.67
N ARG A 113 18.15 -13.81 11.66
CA ARG A 113 18.39 -13.02 12.88
C ARG A 113 17.45 -11.82 12.96
N PHE A 114 17.16 -11.36 14.17
CA PHE A 114 16.42 -10.11 14.36
C PHE A 114 17.23 -8.91 13.83
N ALA A 115 16.57 -8.03 13.07
CA ALA A 115 17.18 -6.83 12.53
C ALA A 115 17.82 -5.95 13.61
N SER A 116 17.23 -5.91 14.81
CA SER A 116 17.75 -5.17 15.97
C SER A 116 19.09 -5.71 16.47
N VAL A 117 19.26 -7.03 16.48
CA VAL A 117 20.49 -7.70 16.90
C VAL A 117 21.59 -7.47 15.87
N VAL A 118 21.28 -7.64 14.58
CA VAL A 118 22.23 -7.35 13.48
C VAL A 118 22.67 -5.89 13.50
N ARG A 119 21.73 -4.96 13.71
CA ARG A 119 22.06 -3.52 13.83
C ARG A 119 23.00 -3.24 14.98
N ARG A 120 22.74 -3.82 16.16
CA ARG A 120 23.60 -3.62 17.33
C ARG A 120 25.01 -4.16 17.08
N GLN A 121 25.11 -5.34 16.45
CA GLN A 121 26.39 -5.94 16.10
C GLN A 121 27.15 -5.08 15.08
N ALA A 122 26.49 -4.61 14.03
CA ALA A 122 27.09 -3.73 13.03
C ALA A 122 27.61 -2.41 13.61
N ILE A 123 26.94 -1.85 14.62
CA ILE A 123 27.42 -0.65 15.34
C ILE A 123 28.71 -0.96 16.13
N ILE A 124 28.74 -2.10 16.82
CA ILE A 124 29.91 -2.55 17.61
C ILE A 124 31.10 -2.78 16.68
N ASP A 125 30.86 -3.47 15.57
CA ASP A 125 31.90 -3.84 14.59
C ASP A 125 32.28 -2.68 13.65
N ARG A 126 31.62 -1.52 13.80
CA ARG A 126 31.75 -0.35 12.89
C ARG A 126 31.55 -0.72 11.42
N ASP A 127 30.71 -1.72 11.16
CA ASP A 127 30.40 -2.20 9.82
C ASP A 127 29.42 -1.25 9.13
N LYS A 128 29.98 -0.32 8.35
CA LYS A 128 29.20 0.65 7.57
C LYS A 128 28.32 -0.02 6.53
N VAL A 129 28.75 -1.13 5.94
CA VAL A 129 28.01 -1.81 4.86
C VAL A 129 26.75 -2.46 5.44
N ALA A 130 26.87 -3.12 6.58
CA ALA A 130 25.72 -3.70 7.28
C ALA A 130 24.69 -2.64 7.68
N LEU A 131 25.15 -1.48 8.16
CA LEU A 131 24.27 -0.36 8.51
C LEU A 131 23.55 0.22 7.29
N ASP A 132 24.25 0.45 6.19
CA ASP A 132 23.67 0.95 4.95
C ASP A 132 22.60 0.00 4.39
N ILE A 133 22.83 -1.32 4.45
CA ILE A 133 21.84 -2.33 4.03
C ILE A 133 20.58 -2.28 4.90
N LEU A 134 20.75 -2.18 6.22
CA LEU A 134 19.62 -2.10 7.15
C LEU A 134 18.83 -0.80 6.98
N GLU A 135 19.50 0.31 6.74
CA GLU A 135 18.88 1.61 6.51
C GLU A 135 18.12 1.62 5.19
N LYS A 136 18.71 1.12 4.10
CA LYS A 136 18.04 0.95 2.81
C LYS A 136 16.81 0.04 2.91
N ARG A 137 16.87 -1.03 3.70
CA ARG A 137 15.71 -1.89 3.94
C ARG A 137 14.62 -1.15 4.72
N LYS A 138 14.99 -0.32 5.70
CA LYS A 138 14.04 0.49 6.47
C LYS A 138 13.33 1.51 5.59
N SER A 139 14.05 2.23 4.72
CA SER A 139 13.44 3.19 3.80
C SER A 139 12.49 2.51 2.82
N VAL A 140 12.88 1.38 2.23
CA VAL A 140 11.99 0.58 1.36
C VAL A 140 10.72 0.13 2.09
N LYS A 141 10.84 -0.24 3.36
CA LYS A 141 9.69 -0.62 4.20
C LYS A 141 8.77 0.58 4.45
N GLU A 142 9.31 1.74 4.78
CA GLU A 142 8.56 2.98 5.01
C GLU A 142 7.85 3.47 3.74
N ASP A 143 8.52 3.40 2.59
CA ASP A 143 7.92 3.72 1.29
C ASP A 143 6.80 2.75 0.93
N SER A 144 7.00 1.45 1.17
CA SER A 144 5.97 0.42 0.98
C SER A 144 4.75 0.67 1.86
N GLU A 145 4.93 1.00 3.14
CA GLU A 145 3.83 1.34 4.06
C GLU A 145 3.07 2.59 3.59
N THR A 146 3.79 3.60 3.10
CA THR A 146 3.18 4.82 2.54
C THR A 146 2.31 4.47 1.34
N ASN A 147 2.82 3.65 0.41
CA ASN A 147 2.07 3.19 -0.75
C ASN A 147 0.84 2.35 -0.36
N MET A 148 0.97 1.49 0.65
CA MET A 148 -0.16 0.71 1.18
C MET A 148 -1.23 1.60 1.82
N ASN A 149 -0.83 2.64 2.54
CA ASN A 149 -1.77 3.61 3.12
C ASN A 149 -2.53 4.37 2.02
N ILE A 150 -1.84 4.79 0.96
CA ILE A 150 -2.46 5.46 -0.19
C ILE A 150 -3.42 4.51 -0.92
N GLY A 151 -3.02 3.26 -1.17
CA GLY A 151 -3.88 2.26 -1.81
C GLY A 151 -5.11 1.92 -0.96
N PHE A 152 -4.95 1.82 0.36
CA PHE A 152 -6.06 1.67 1.29
C PHE A 152 -7.01 2.87 1.24
N ALA A 153 -6.48 4.09 1.30
CA ALA A 153 -7.26 5.31 1.19
C ALA A 153 -8.06 5.38 -0.12
N MET A 154 -7.43 5.07 -1.25
CA MET A 154 -8.09 5.01 -2.55
C MET A 154 -9.28 4.04 -2.53
N SER A 155 -9.08 2.85 -1.97
CA SER A 155 -10.11 1.81 -1.88
C SER A 155 -11.27 2.23 -0.98
N MET A 156 -10.97 2.87 0.16
CA MET A 156 -11.99 3.40 1.06
C MET A 156 -12.73 4.59 0.46
N LEU A 157 -12.04 5.49 -0.22
CA LEU A 157 -12.66 6.62 -0.93
C LEU A 157 -13.54 6.14 -2.08
N LEU A 158 -13.18 5.05 -2.75
CA LEU A 158 -14.05 4.44 -3.75
C LEU A 158 -15.34 3.90 -3.11
N ALA A 159 -15.22 3.17 -1.99
CA ALA A 159 -16.37 2.68 -1.25
C ALA A 159 -17.25 3.83 -0.75
N LEU A 160 -16.64 4.89 -0.20
CA LEU A 160 -17.35 6.10 0.22
C LEU A 160 -18.03 6.78 -0.97
N ASN A 161 -17.35 6.93 -2.11
CA ASN A 161 -17.93 7.53 -3.30
C ASN A 161 -19.14 6.75 -3.80
N PHE A 162 -19.15 5.42 -3.66
CA PHE A 162 -20.32 4.60 -3.97
C PHE A 162 -21.45 4.79 -2.95
N LEU A 163 -21.11 4.84 -1.66
CA LEU A 163 -22.07 4.93 -0.55
C LEU A 163 -22.66 6.33 -0.34
N VAL A 164 -22.02 7.39 -0.83
CA VAL A 164 -22.58 8.74 -0.82
C VAL A 164 -23.79 8.75 -1.75
N LEU A 165 -24.97 8.54 -1.15
CA LEU A 165 -26.26 8.67 -1.82
C LEU A 165 -26.49 10.16 -2.06
N GLY A 166 -26.35 10.60 -3.30
CA GLY A 166 -26.84 11.91 -3.70
C GLY A 166 -28.36 11.93 -3.76
N ASP A 167 -28.91 13.12 -4.02
CA ASP A 167 -30.33 13.31 -4.31
C ASP A 167 -30.71 12.69 -5.67
N ALA A 168 -32.01 12.60 -6.00
CA ALA A 168 -32.51 11.89 -7.20
C ALA A 168 -31.91 12.31 -8.56
N ASN A 169 -31.24 13.47 -8.63
CA ASN A 169 -30.57 14.01 -9.83
C ASN A 169 -29.05 14.10 -9.70
N THR A 170 -28.48 13.74 -8.54
CA THR A 170 -27.05 13.86 -8.25
C THR A 170 -26.47 12.49 -7.95
N HIS A 171 -25.56 12.06 -8.81
CA HIS A 171 -24.91 10.77 -8.72
C HIS A 171 -23.41 10.99 -8.68
N THR A 172 -22.72 10.28 -7.79
CA THR A 172 -21.26 10.24 -7.79
C THR A 172 -20.75 9.53 -9.04
N LEU A 173 -19.48 9.70 -9.39
CA LEU A 173 -18.85 9.06 -10.55
C LEU A 173 -19.03 7.55 -10.56
N THR A 174 -18.96 6.90 -9.39
CA THR A 174 -19.19 5.45 -9.27
C THR A 174 -20.64 5.06 -9.57
N GLN A 175 -21.61 5.85 -9.14
CA GLN A 175 -23.04 5.65 -9.43
C GLN A 175 -23.38 5.95 -10.90
N ILE A 176 -22.83 7.04 -11.46
CA ILE A 176 -22.98 7.37 -12.89
C ILE A 176 -22.45 6.23 -13.74
N ALA A 177 -21.29 5.69 -13.39
CA ALA A 177 -20.70 4.61 -14.13
C ALA A 177 -21.57 3.33 -14.03
N GLN A 178 -22.19 3.04 -12.88
CA GLN A 178 -23.16 1.94 -12.76
C GLN A 178 -24.39 2.16 -13.65
N ASN A 179 -24.96 3.37 -13.62
CA ASN A 179 -26.11 3.72 -14.46
C ASN A 179 -25.78 3.64 -15.96
N LEU A 180 -24.52 3.89 -16.36
CA LEU A 180 -24.05 3.73 -17.74
C LEU A 180 -24.15 2.27 -18.22
N LEU A 181 -23.85 1.31 -17.33
CA LEU A 181 -23.97 -0.12 -17.63
C LEU A 181 -25.44 -0.51 -17.88
N GLU A 182 -26.36 0.08 -17.11
CA GLU A 182 -27.79 -0.17 -17.23
C GLU A 182 -28.39 0.52 -18.47
N ALA A 183 -27.95 1.74 -18.78
CA ALA A 183 -28.43 2.57 -19.88
C ALA A 183 -27.87 2.18 -21.26
N ALA A 184 -26.72 1.48 -21.32
CA ALA A 184 -26.18 0.99 -22.57
C ALA A 184 -27.22 0.10 -23.28
N THR A 185 -27.42 0.26 -24.58
CA THR A 185 -28.37 -0.56 -25.36
C THR A 185 -27.65 -1.56 -26.26
N VAL A 186 -26.42 -1.25 -26.68
CA VAL A 186 -25.63 -2.09 -27.59
C VAL A 186 -24.89 -3.19 -26.82
N PRO A 187 -25.03 -4.49 -27.19
CA PRO A 187 -24.41 -5.60 -26.46
C PRO A 187 -22.89 -5.49 -26.31
N SER A 188 -22.18 -5.06 -27.35
CA SER A 188 -20.72 -4.90 -27.32
C SER A 188 -20.27 -3.82 -26.32
N SER A 189 -21.03 -2.72 -26.23
CA SER A 189 -20.76 -1.65 -25.26
C SER A 189 -21.01 -2.11 -23.82
N LYS A 190 -22.10 -2.86 -23.58
CA LYS A 190 -22.38 -3.48 -22.27
C LYS A 190 -21.26 -4.41 -21.83
N LEU A 191 -20.78 -5.26 -22.74
CA LEU A 191 -19.71 -6.22 -22.44
C LEU A 191 -18.41 -5.48 -22.08
N PHE A 192 -18.04 -4.46 -22.87
CA PHE A 192 -16.87 -3.64 -22.59
C PHE A 192 -16.97 -2.96 -21.22
N ILE A 193 -18.07 -2.25 -20.95
CA ILE A 193 -18.31 -1.58 -19.67
C ILE A 193 -18.22 -2.59 -18.51
N LYS A 194 -18.86 -3.76 -18.63
CA LYS A 194 -18.83 -4.80 -17.61
C LYS A 194 -17.42 -5.32 -17.33
N ILE A 195 -16.61 -5.55 -18.38
CA ILE A 195 -15.21 -6.00 -18.22
C ILE A 195 -14.38 -4.91 -17.54
N SER A 196 -14.49 -3.65 -17.99
CA SER A 196 -13.77 -2.53 -17.37
C SER A 196 -14.10 -2.38 -15.89
N PHE A 197 -15.37 -2.48 -15.53
CA PHE A 197 -15.82 -2.47 -14.14
C PHE A 197 -15.27 -3.62 -13.34
N PHE A 198 -15.37 -4.84 -13.88
CA PHE A 198 -14.87 -6.02 -13.21
C PHE A 198 -13.37 -5.91 -12.92
N LEU A 199 -12.58 -5.44 -13.90
CA LEU A 199 -11.14 -5.21 -13.74
C LEU A 199 -10.85 -4.15 -12.69
N PHE A 200 -11.57 -3.03 -12.71
CA PHE A 200 -11.39 -1.93 -11.76
C PHE A 200 -11.73 -2.35 -10.32
N TRP A 201 -12.86 -3.03 -10.11
CA TRP A 201 -13.24 -3.57 -8.80
C TRP A 201 -12.26 -4.63 -8.32
N SER A 202 -11.82 -5.54 -9.20
CA SER A 202 -10.84 -6.57 -8.87
C SER A 202 -9.50 -5.97 -8.47
N PHE A 203 -9.03 -4.96 -9.19
CA PHE A 203 -7.80 -4.24 -8.87
C PHE A 203 -7.90 -3.54 -7.51
N THR A 204 -9.01 -2.87 -7.24
CA THR A 204 -9.23 -2.18 -5.96
C THR A 204 -9.31 -3.18 -4.80
N ALA A 205 -10.02 -4.29 -4.98
CA ALA A 205 -10.07 -5.37 -3.99
C ALA A 205 -8.68 -5.97 -3.74
N TYR A 206 -7.88 -6.17 -4.79
CA TYR A 206 -6.51 -6.63 -4.66
C TYR A 206 -5.64 -5.67 -3.84
N ILE A 207 -5.69 -4.37 -4.11
CA ILE A 207 -4.97 -3.35 -3.34
C ILE A 207 -5.42 -3.36 -1.86
N LEU A 208 -6.72 -3.45 -1.61
CA LEU A 208 -7.25 -3.51 -0.25
C LEU A 208 -6.73 -4.74 0.50
N LEU A 209 -6.72 -5.90 -0.15
CA LEU A 209 -6.17 -7.13 0.43
C LEU A 209 -4.67 -7.01 0.70
N GLU A 210 -3.89 -6.47 -0.24
CA GLU A 210 -2.46 -6.19 -0.04
C GLU A 210 -2.24 -5.24 1.14
N ALA A 211 -3.00 -4.15 1.22
CA ALA A 211 -2.87 -3.17 2.30
C ALA A 211 -3.24 -3.75 3.68
N LEU A 212 -4.11 -4.76 3.72
CA LEU A 212 -4.54 -5.47 4.93
C LEU A 212 -3.75 -6.76 5.21
N LYS A 213 -2.67 -7.04 4.48
CA LYS A 213 -1.83 -8.20 4.78
C LYS A 213 -1.21 -8.08 6.18
N PRO A 214 -1.24 -9.17 6.97
CA PRO A 214 -0.64 -9.16 8.28
C PRO A 214 0.87 -8.91 8.18
N LYS A 215 1.37 -8.08 9.09
CA LYS A 215 2.81 -7.81 9.15
C LYS A 215 3.49 -8.98 9.88
N PRO A 216 4.68 -9.42 9.43
CA PRO A 216 5.44 -10.41 10.17
C PRO A 216 5.73 -9.85 11.57
N VAL A 217 5.44 -10.67 12.59
CA VAL A 217 5.60 -10.29 14.01
C VAL A 217 7.05 -9.93 14.33
N PHE A 218 7.99 -10.53 13.61
CA PHE A 218 9.42 -10.38 13.82
C PHE A 218 10.10 -9.88 12.55
N ASP A 219 10.77 -8.73 12.65
CA ASP A 219 11.60 -8.21 11.56
C ASP A 219 12.92 -8.99 11.51
N ARG A 220 12.90 -10.12 10.79
CA ARG A 220 14.06 -11.00 10.62
C ARG A 220 14.80 -10.66 9.33
N VAL A 221 16.12 -10.71 9.41
CA VAL A 221 17.05 -10.49 8.31
C VAL A 221 17.87 -11.75 8.16
N TYR A 222 18.06 -12.19 6.93
CA TYR A 222 19.05 -13.21 6.63
C TYR A 222 20.43 -12.64 6.97
N TRP A 223 21.10 -13.24 7.94
CA TRP A 223 22.44 -12.84 8.34
C TRP A 223 23.23 -14.10 8.65
N PRO A 224 24.10 -14.55 7.72
CA PRO A 224 24.77 -15.84 7.84
C PRO A 224 25.61 -15.88 9.10
N GLU A 225 25.63 -17.05 9.76
CA GLU A 225 26.50 -17.26 10.90
C GLU A 225 27.96 -17.29 10.43
N SER A 226 28.85 -16.67 11.21
CA SER A 226 30.29 -16.91 11.04
C SER A 226 30.62 -18.38 11.33
N ASP A 227 31.69 -18.91 10.73
CA ASP A 227 32.12 -20.30 10.95
C ASP A 227 32.34 -20.66 12.42
N GLU A 228 32.82 -19.70 13.23
CA GLU A 228 33.00 -19.87 14.68
C GLU A 228 31.66 -20.07 15.42
N GLN A 229 30.65 -19.28 15.07
CA GLN A 229 29.30 -19.38 15.64
C GLN A 229 28.62 -20.69 15.23
N ARG A 230 28.81 -21.12 13.98
CA ARG A 230 28.31 -22.40 13.49
C ARG A 230 28.96 -23.57 14.23
N ALA A 231 30.27 -23.53 14.42
CA ALA A 231 31.02 -24.54 15.17
C ALA A 231 30.58 -24.58 16.65
N ALA A 232 30.40 -23.43 17.29
CA ALA A 232 29.92 -23.34 18.68
C ALA A 232 28.49 -23.92 18.83
N ARG A 233 27.59 -23.64 17.87
CA ARG A 233 26.24 -24.21 17.85
C ARG A 233 26.24 -25.72 17.66
N LEU A 234 27.10 -26.24 16.78
CA LEU A 234 27.24 -27.69 16.57
C LEU A 234 27.79 -28.38 17.83
N LYS A 235 28.78 -27.79 18.50
CA LYS A 235 29.29 -28.29 19.80
C LYS A 235 28.20 -28.28 20.87
N ALA A 236 27.46 -27.18 21.02
CA ALA A 236 26.37 -27.08 21.99
C ALA A 236 25.21 -28.05 21.70
N LYS A 237 24.96 -28.38 20.41
CA LYS A 237 24.02 -29.45 20.04
C LYS A 237 24.57 -30.83 20.40
N ALA A 238 25.84 -31.11 20.13
CA ALA A 238 26.48 -32.37 20.50
C ALA A 238 26.44 -32.59 22.02
N GLU A 239 26.75 -31.57 22.83
CA GLU A 239 26.67 -31.62 24.30
C GLU A 239 25.24 -31.84 24.82
N LYS A 240 24.23 -31.28 24.13
CA LYS A 240 22.82 -31.37 24.54
C LYS A 240 22.16 -32.70 24.15
N TYR A 241 22.65 -33.35 23.09
CA TYR A 241 22.09 -34.59 22.57
C TYR A 241 22.99 -35.82 22.75
N GLY A 242 24.19 -35.67 23.32
CA GLY A 242 25.03 -36.77 23.77
C GLY A 242 25.55 -37.68 22.64
N GLU A 243 26.13 -37.08 21.60
CA GLU A 243 27.06 -37.78 20.69
C GLU A 243 28.49 -37.31 20.93
#